data_AF-A0A920JVZ9-F1
#
_entry.id   AF-A0A920JVZ9-F1
#
_cell.length_a   1.000
_cell.length_b   1.000
_cell.length_c   1.000
_cell.angle_alpha   90.00
_cell.angle_beta   90.00
_cell.angle_gamma   90.00
#
_symmetry.space_group_name_H-M   'P 1'
#
loop_
_entity.id
_entity.type
_entity.pdbx_description
1 polymer ?
#
loop_
_entity_poly.entity_id
_entity_poly.type
_entity_poly.pdbx_seq_one_letter_code
_entity_poly.pdbx_strand_id
1 'polypeptide(L)'
;MEANKNKKNGAMLQIWLMFLVMGIVLASGFFLIPKTEDERQKMMSFLGTTNTGEIVTPVADFGSFAPSSPSVKPKWKILVAETNECSDVCEQMIYNMRQVHMLLGRSTLRVERYFLTDLDKISDQELENIKGINPFLNIMS
;
A
#
# COMPACT_ATOMS: atom_id res chain seq x y z
N MET A 1 10.27 -9.19 -65.48
CA MET A 1 10.33 -9.90 -64.18
C MET A 1 10.67 -8.98 -62.98
N GLU A 2 10.92 -7.68 -63.19
CA GLU A 2 11.43 -6.78 -62.15
C GLU A 2 10.35 -6.19 -61.22
N ALA A 3 9.14 -5.94 -61.74
CA ALA A 3 8.03 -5.37 -60.94
C ALA A 3 7.57 -6.29 -59.78
N ASN A 4 7.60 -7.61 -59.99
CA ASN A 4 7.22 -8.59 -58.96
C ASN A 4 8.29 -8.70 -57.85
N LYS A 5 9.57 -8.54 -58.22
CA LYS A 5 10.71 -8.49 -57.27
C LYS A 5 10.61 -7.27 -56.34
N ASN A 6 10.32 -6.08 -56.88
CA ASN A 6 10.17 -4.87 -56.07
C ASN A 6 8.95 -4.92 -55.12
N LYS A 7 7.81 -5.49 -55.55
CA LYS A 7 6.63 -5.66 -54.70
C LYS A 7 6.87 -6.65 -53.54
N LYS A 8 7.57 -7.76 -53.80
CA LYS A 8 7.97 -8.76 -52.78
C LYS A 8 8.96 -8.16 -51.78
N ASN A 9 9.91 -7.35 -52.24
CA ASN A 9 10.90 -6.68 -51.39
C ASN A 9 10.25 -5.62 -50.48
N GLY A 10 9.25 -4.88 -50.98
CA GLY A 10 8.50 -3.92 -50.17
C GLY A 10 7.66 -4.58 -49.06
N ALA A 11 6.98 -5.68 -49.37
CA ALA A 11 6.24 -6.46 -48.37
C ALA A 11 7.17 -7.10 -47.32
N MET A 12 8.34 -7.59 -47.74
CA MET A 12 9.33 -8.17 -46.83
C MET A 12 9.96 -7.10 -45.92
N LEU A 13 10.24 -5.90 -46.44
CA LEU A 13 10.74 -4.76 -45.68
C LEU A 13 9.73 -4.29 -44.62
N GLN A 14 8.44 -4.25 -44.98
CA GLN A 14 7.37 -3.88 -44.05
C GLN A 14 7.25 -4.87 -42.89
N ILE A 15 7.34 -6.18 -43.15
CA ILE A 15 7.31 -7.21 -42.09
C ILE A 15 8.51 -7.06 -41.15
N TRP A 16 9.70 -6.81 -41.70
CA TRP A 16 10.91 -6.59 -40.90
C TRP A 16 10.82 -5.34 -40.03
N LEU A 17 10.26 -4.25 -40.58
CA LEU A 17 9.98 -3.02 -39.82
C LEU A 17 9.00 -3.28 -38.67
N MET A 18 7.95 -4.07 -38.88
CA MET A 18 7.00 -4.42 -37.82
C MET A 18 7.67 -5.19 -36.67
N PHE A 19 8.50 -6.19 -37.00
CA PHE A 19 9.26 -6.93 -35.98
C PHE A 19 10.29 -6.06 -35.27
N LEU A 20 10.93 -5.14 -35.98
CA LEU A 20 11.88 -4.21 -35.39
C LEU A 20 11.19 -3.28 -34.38
N VAL A 21 10.05 -2.68 -34.74
CA VAL A 21 9.29 -1.81 -33.83
C VAL A 21 8.82 -2.59 -32.61
N MET A 22 8.25 -3.79 -32.80
CA MET A 22 7.78 -4.62 -31.70
C MET A 22 8.93 -5.09 -30.79
N GLY A 23 10.07 -5.47 -31.38
CA GLY A 23 11.27 -5.85 -30.65
C GLY A 23 11.84 -4.70 -29.80
N ILE A 24 11.84 -3.47 -30.33
CA ILE A 24 12.29 -2.29 -29.60
C ILE A 24 11.40 -2.00 -28.41
N VAL A 25 10.07 -2.05 -28.57
CA VAL A 25 9.14 -1.79 -27.46
C VAL A 25 9.33 -2.83 -26.35
N LEU A 26 9.41 -4.11 -26.69
CA LEU A 26 9.63 -5.17 -25.70
C LEU A 26 11.00 -5.05 -24.99
N ALA A 27 12.06 -4.76 -25.75
CA ALA A 27 13.39 -4.55 -25.19
C ALA A 27 13.44 -3.32 -24.27
N SER A 28 12.79 -2.21 -24.65
CA SER A 28 12.72 -1.01 -23.83
C SER A 28 12.02 -1.27 -22.49
N GLY A 29 10.93 -2.04 -22.49
CA GLY A 29 10.24 -2.43 -21.27
C GLY A 29 11.16 -3.22 -20.33
N PHE A 30 11.92 -4.17 -20.87
CA PHE A 30 12.86 -4.97 -20.08
C PHE A 30 14.03 -4.14 -19.52
N PHE A 31 14.58 -3.21 -20.31
CA PHE A 31 15.70 -2.37 -19.89
C PHE A 31 15.31 -1.25 -18.92
N LEU A 32 14.07 -0.75 -19.00
CA LEU A 32 13.58 0.33 -18.12
C LEU A 32 13.07 -0.16 -16.75
N ILE A 33 12.94 -1.47 -16.53
CA ILE A 33 12.54 -2.00 -15.22
C ILE A 33 13.68 -1.81 -14.21
N PRO A 34 13.45 -1.05 -13.11
CA PRO A 34 14.47 -0.82 -12.09
C PRO A 34 14.82 -2.12 -11.37
N LYS A 35 16.11 -2.39 -11.18
CA LYS A 35 16.59 -3.62 -10.52
C LYS A 35 16.97 -3.39 -9.06
N THR A 36 17.10 -2.13 -8.66
CA THR A 36 17.50 -1.71 -7.31
C THR A 36 16.38 -0.92 -6.65
N GLU A 37 16.34 -0.95 -5.32
CA GLU A 37 15.34 -0.20 -4.55
C GLU A 37 15.50 1.31 -4.75
N ASP A 38 16.73 1.82 -4.79
CA ASP A 38 17.00 3.25 -4.98
C ASP A 38 16.53 3.77 -6.35
N GLU A 39 16.73 3.00 -7.42
CA GLU A 39 16.21 3.34 -8.75
C GLU A 39 14.68 3.29 -8.78
N ARG A 40 14.08 2.32 -8.09
CA ARG A 40 12.63 2.19 -7.98
C ARG A 40 12.03 3.43 -7.28
N GLN A 41 12.64 3.90 -6.20
CA GLN A 41 12.19 5.09 -5.48
C GLN A 41 12.32 6.36 -6.32
N LYS A 42 13.42 6.54 -7.07
CA LYS A 42 13.60 7.66 -8.01
C LYS A 42 12.57 7.65 -9.13
N MET A 43 12.21 6.47 -9.63
CA MET A 43 11.17 6.32 -10.65
C MET A 43 9.78 6.65 -10.08
N MET A 44 9.47 6.18 -8.86
CA MET A 44 8.21 6.49 -8.16
C MET A 44 8.07 7.98 -7.83
N SER A 45 9.16 8.64 -7.42
CA SER A 45 9.15 10.08 -7.15
C SER A 45 9.01 10.91 -8.43
N PHE A 46 9.58 10.47 -9.55
CA PHE A 46 9.48 11.15 -10.83
C PHE A 46 8.10 11.00 -11.50
N LEU A 47 7.54 9.77 -11.51
CA LEU A 47 6.21 9.50 -12.09
C LEU A 47 5.07 9.98 -11.18
N GLY A 48 5.37 10.19 -9.90
CA GLY A 48 4.38 10.45 -8.86
C GLY A 48 3.58 9.19 -8.50
N THR A 49 3.03 9.18 -7.29
CA THR A 49 2.05 8.18 -6.87
C THR A 49 0.83 8.89 -6.31
N THR A 50 -0.34 8.24 -6.33
CA THR A 50 -1.55 8.76 -5.67
C THR A 50 -1.53 8.56 -4.16
N ASN A 51 -0.46 7.99 -3.60
CA ASN A 51 -0.36 7.72 -2.17
C ASN A 51 -0.03 9.02 -1.43
N THR A 52 -0.96 9.48 -0.61
CA THR A 52 -0.73 10.54 0.37
C THR A 52 -0.14 9.93 1.64
N GLY A 53 1.15 9.62 1.61
CA GLY A 53 1.90 9.06 2.74
C GLY A 53 3.32 8.68 2.36
N GLU A 54 4.17 8.45 3.35
CA GLU A 54 5.53 7.99 3.17
C GLU A 54 5.62 6.51 3.54
N ILE A 55 6.35 5.72 2.73
CA ILE A 55 6.67 4.35 3.08
C ILE A 55 7.79 4.40 4.13
N VAL A 56 7.53 3.89 5.32
CA VAL A 56 8.55 3.80 6.38
C VAL A 56 9.66 2.84 5.94
N THR A 57 10.88 3.36 5.87
CA THR A 57 12.10 2.59 5.56
C THR A 57 13.15 2.81 6.65
N PRO A 58 13.78 1.75 7.19
CA PRO A 58 13.62 0.32 6.87
C PRO A 58 12.30 -0.26 7.37
N VAL A 59 11.95 -1.45 6.87
CA VAL A 59 10.74 -2.16 7.32
C VAL A 59 10.87 -2.49 8.81
N ALA A 60 10.00 -1.89 9.63
CA ALA A 60 9.90 -2.21 11.04
C ALA A 60 9.09 -3.51 11.24
N ASP A 61 9.57 -4.39 12.12
CA ASP A 61 8.84 -5.61 12.46
C ASP A 61 7.71 -5.32 13.46
N PHE A 62 6.48 -5.32 12.97
CA PHE A 62 5.28 -5.16 13.78
C PHE A 62 5.05 -6.33 14.75
N GLY A 63 5.62 -7.51 14.51
CA GLY A 63 5.48 -8.69 15.35
C GLY A 63 6.02 -8.50 16.78
N SER A 64 7.01 -7.62 16.94
CA SER A 64 7.57 -7.26 18.25
C SER A 64 6.61 -6.47 19.15
N PHE A 65 5.63 -5.76 18.55
CA PHE A 65 4.66 -4.93 19.26
C PHE A 65 3.25 -5.55 19.31
N ALA A 66 2.94 -6.52 18.44
CA ALA A 66 1.63 -7.17 18.38
C ALA A 66 1.47 -8.25 19.45
N PRO A 67 0.24 -8.55 19.92
CA PRO A 67 0.03 -9.72 20.79
C PRO A 67 0.39 -10.97 19.98
N SER A 68 1.13 -11.89 20.59
CA SER A 68 1.68 -13.13 20.01
C SER A 68 0.64 -14.19 19.63
N SER A 69 -0.59 -13.77 19.34
CA SER A 69 -1.66 -14.61 18.81
C SER A 69 -1.64 -14.53 17.28
N PRO A 70 -0.98 -15.46 16.58
CA PRO A 70 -1.06 -15.51 15.13
C PRO A 70 -2.52 -15.78 14.75
N SER A 71 -3.14 -14.78 14.12
CA SER A 71 -4.42 -15.00 13.43
C SER A 71 -4.22 -16.15 12.44
N VAL A 72 -5.15 -17.11 12.42
CA VAL A 72 -5.09 -18.31 11.55
C VAL A 72 -4.97 -17.95 10.07
N LYS A 73 -5.31 -16.70 9.70
CA LYS A 73 -5.08 -16.11 8.38
C LYS A 73 -4.43 -14.73 8.52
N PRO A 74 -3.48 -14.37 7.65
CA PRO A 74 -2.91 -13.02 7.64
C PRO A 74 -4.02 -12.00 7.35
N LYS A 75 -4.14 -11.00 8.23
CA LYS A 75 -5.04 -9.86 8.07
C LYS A 75 -4.23 -8.58 7.94
N TRP A 76 -4.76 -7.62 7.20
CA TRP A 76 -4.22 -6.26 7.17
C TRP A 76 -4.39 -5.62 8.54
N LYS A 77 -3.35 -4.93 9.01
CA LYS A 77 -3.38 -4.25 10.31
C LYS A 77 -3.29 -2.76 10.09
N ILE A 78 -4.21 -2.02 10.68
CA ILE A 78 -4.15 -0.56 10.73
C ILE A 78 -3.85 -0.16 12.17
N LEU A 79 -2.74 0.55 12.35
CA LEU A 79 -2.26 1.04 13.63
C LEU A 79 -2.42 2.57 13.68
N VAL A 80 -3.01 3.07 14.77
CA VAL A 80 -2.97 4.49 15.14
C VAL A 80 -2.21 4.57 16.45
N ALA A 81 -1.20 5.42 16.54
CA ALA A 81 -0.39 5.60 17.73
C ALA A 81 -0.58 7.02 18.28
N GLU A 82 -0.90 7.12 19.56
CA GLU A 82 -0.95 8.37 20.32
C GLU A 82 -0.16 8.15 21.63
N THR A 83 0.61 9.14 22.08
CA THR A 83 1.51 8.96 23.24
C THR A 83 1.12 9.81 24.44
N ASN A 84 0.03 10.55 24.34
CA ASN A 84 -0.52 11.43 25.36
C ASN A 84 -2.05 11.24 25.44
N GLU A 85 -2.76 12.17 26.08
CA GLU A 85 -4.21 12.23 26.06
C GLU A 85 -4.73 12.29 24.60
N CYS A 86 -5.88 11.66 24.32
CA CYS A 86 -6.40 11.59 22.96
C CYS A 86 -6.99 12.96 22.58
N SER A 87 -6.18 13.76 21.88
CA SER A 87 -6.63 15.06 21.33
C SER A 87 -7.75 14.90 20.30
N ASP A 88 -8.39 16.01 19.91
CA ASP A 88 -9.39 16.04 18.84
C ASP A 88 -8.93 15.35 17.54
N VAL A 89 -7.63 15.42 17.23
CA VAL A 89 -7.06 14.75 16.04
C VAL A 89 -7.05 13.24 16.22
N CYS A 90 -6.68 12.75 17.40
CA CYS A 90 -6.74 11.34 17.77
C CYS A 90 -8.19 10.83 17.69
N GLU A 91 -9.15 11.57 18.26
CA GLU A 91 -10.57 11.21 18.19
C GLU A 91 -11.08 11.12 16.74
N GLN A 92 -10.75 12.11 15.91
CA GLN A 92 -11.10 12.12 14.49
C GLN A 92 -10.49 10.93 13.76
N MET A 93 -9.25 10.57 14.08
CA MET A 93 -8.58 9.43 13.43
C MET A 93 -9.24 8.10 13.81
N ILE A 94 -9.57 7.89 15.09
CA ILE A 94 -10.31 6.72 15.56
C ILE A 94 -11.73 6.69 14.96
N TYR A 95 -12.40 7.84 14.86
CA TYR A 95 -13.69 7.96 14.23
C TYR A 95 -13.64 7.57 12.74
N ASN A 96 -12.67 8.10 11.99
CA ASN A 96 -12.49 7.78 10.57
C ASN A 96 -12.16 6.30 10.37
N MET A 97 -11.33 5.73 11.24
CA MET A 97 -11.07 4.30 11.31
C MET A 97 -12.34 3.46 11.50
N ARG A 98 -13.31 3.95 12.26
CA ARG A 98 -14.64 3.32 12.41
C ARG A 98 -15.47 3.45 11.14
N GLN A 99 -15.48 4.62 10.49
CA GLN A 99 -16.17 4.80 9.22
C GLN A 99 -15.63 3.85 8.15
N VAL A 100 -14.31 3.78 8.00
CA VAL A 100 -13.64 2.85 7.07
C VAL A 100 -14.03 1.41 7.37
N HIS A 101 -14.01 1.00 8.65
CA HIS A 101 -14.46 -0.33 9.04
C HIS A 101 -15.90 -0.61 8.59
N MET A 102 -16.85 0.29 8.85
CA MET A 102 -18.24 0.10 8.41
C MET A 102 -18.36 0.01 6.88
N LEU A 103 -17.65 0.86 6.15
CA LEU A 103 -17.65 0.90 4.67
C LEU A 103 -17.04 -0.36 4.04
N LEU A 104 -16.12 -1.04 4.73
CA LEU A 104 -15.53 -2.28 4.24
C LEU A 104 -16.54 -3.45 4.18
N GLY A 105 -17.66 -3.39 4.91
CA GLY A 105 -18.71 -4.40 4.87
C GLY A 105 -18.18 -5.82 5.12
N ARG A 106 -18.34 -6.73 4.14
CA ARG A 106 -17.82 -8.12 4.24
C ARG A 106 -16.29 -8.20 4.32
N SER A 107 -15.59 -7.17 3.84
CA SER A 107 -14.12 -7.12 3.87
C SER A 107 -13.57 -6.77 5.25
N THR A 108 -14.40 -6.37 6.21
CA THR A 108 -14.00 -6.10 7.61
C THR A 108 -13.25 -7.26 8.25
N LEU A 109 -13.61 -8.50 7.90
CA LEU A 109 -12.97 -9.71 8.43
C LEU A 109 -11.48 -9.84 8.01
N ARG A 110 -11.04 -9.07 7.01
CA ARG A 110 -9.66 -9.05 6.51
C ARG A 110 -8.79 -7.96 7.15
N VAL A 111 -9.36 -7.10 7.99
CA VAL A 111 -8.68 -5.93 8.56
C VAL A 111 -8.83 -5.93 10.08
N GLU A 112 -7.71 -5.81 10.79
CA GLU A 112 -7.66 -5.57 12.23
C GLU A 112 -7.21 -4.14 12.51
N ARG A 113 -7.79 -3.54 13.56
CA ARG A 113 -7.54 -2.17 13.95
C ARG A 113 -6.93 -2.15 15.34
N TYR A 114 -5.86 -1.38 15.49
CA TYR A 114 -5.09 -1.24 16.71
C TYR A 114 -4.92 0.22 17.05
N PHE A 115 -5.12 0.55 18.32
CA PHE A 115 -4.80 1.84 18.91
C PHE A 115 -3.69 1.63 19.93
N LEU A 116 -2.50 2.15 19.63
CA LEU A 116 -1.34 2.12 20.51
C LEU A 116 -1.34 3.40 21.33
N THR A 117 -1.42 3.25 22.66
CA THR A 117 -1.43 4.38 23.59
C THR A 117 -0.72 4.04 24.88
N ASP A 118 -0.15 5.07 25.50
CA ASP A 118 0.36 4.98 26.87
C ASP A 118 -0.83 4.96 27.84
N LEU A 119 -1.06 3.81 28.48
CA LEU A 119 -2.19 3.62 29.39
C LEU A 119 -2.05 4.44 30.68
N ASP A 120 -0.83 4.86 31.05
CA ASP A 120 -0.61 5.67 32.25
C ASP A 120 -1.01 7.14 32.04
N LYS A 121 -1.18 7.55 30.77
CA LYS A 121 -1.50 8.94 30.37
C LYS A 121 -2.94 9.14 29.91
N ILE A 122 -3.69 8.07 29.67
CA ILE A 122 -5.11 8.13 29.35
C ILE A 122 -5.91 7.82 30.62
N SER A 123 -6.95 8.61 30.89
CA SER A 123 -7.84 8.33 32.01
C SER A 123 -8.67 7.06 31.78
N ASP A 124 -8.98 6.32 32.84
CA ASP A 124 -9.83 5.12 32.76
C ASP A 124 -11.18 5.42 32.11
N GLN A 125 -11.77 6.58 32.42
CA GLN A 125 -13.04 7.01 31.86
C GLN A 125 -12.97 7.21 30.34
N GLU A 126 -11.90 7.83 29.86
CA GLU A 126 -11.67 8.05 28.43
C GLU A 126 -11.39 6.74 27.71
N LEU A 127 -10.62 5.84 28.32
CA LEU A 127 -10.38 4.50 27.81
C LEU A 127 -11.66 3.69 27.66
N GLU A 128 -12.56 3.75 28.65
CA GLU A 128 -13.88 3.12 28.60
C GLU A 128 -14.75 3.73 27.50
N ASN A 129 -14.75 5.05 27.35
CA ASN A 129 -15.49 5.75 26.28
C ASN A 129 -15.01 5.30 24.90
N ILE A 130 -13.68 5.27 24.68
CA ILE A 130 -13.09 4.82 23.42
C ILE A 130 -13.49 3.37 23.12
N LYS A 131 -13.41 2.46 24.11
CA LYS A 131 -13.83 1.05 23.96
C LYS A 131 -15.32 0.92 23.66
N GLY A 132 -16.17 1.69 24.35
CA GLY A 132 -17.62 1.65 24.19
C GLY A 132 -18.06 2.08 22.79
N ILE A 133 -17.43 3.12 22.23
CA ILE A 133 -17.75 3.64 20.90
C ILE A 133 -17.14 2.77 19.78
N ASN A 134 -16.05 2.05 20.07
CA ASN A 134 -15.26 1.31 19.10
C ASN A 134 -15.11 -0.19 19.45
N PRO A 135 -16.17 -1.01 19.32
CA PRO A 135 -16.16 -2.41 19.75
C PRO A 135 -15.18 -3.31 18.98
N PHE A 136 -14.73 -2.90 17.79
CA PHE A 136 -13.76 -3.64 16.98
C PHE A 136 -12.37 -2.96 16.93
N LEU A 137 -12.02 -2.19 17.95
CA LEU A 137 -10.70 -1.54 18.10
C LEU A 137 -9.94 -2.24 19.22
N ASN A 138 -8.76 -2.79 18.91
CA ASN A 138 -7.89 -3.37 19.91
C ASN A 138 -6.99 -2.28 20.48
N ILE A 139 -6.88 -2.19 21.80
CA ILE A 139 -6.00 -1.22 22.46
C ILE A 139 -4.73 -1.92 22.92
N MET A 140 -3.60 -1.28 22.68
CA MET A 140 -2.25 -1.77 22.96
C MET A 140 -1.46 -0.69 23.70
N SER A 141 -0.50 -1.13 24.53
CA SER A 141 0.46 -0.29 25.24
C SER A 141 1.87 -0.77 24.97
#